data_AF-A0A930M7Y9-F1
#
_entry.id   AF-A0A930M7Y9-F1
#
_cell.length_a   1.000
_cell.length_b   1.000
_cell.length_c   1.000
_cell.angle_alpha   90.00
_cell.angle_beta   90.00
_cell.angle_gamma   90.00
#
_symmetry.space_group_name_H-M   'P 1'
#
loop_
_entity.id
_entity.type
_entity.pdbx_description
1 polymer ?
#
loop_
_entity_poly.entity_id
_entity_poly.type
_entity_poly.pdbx_seq_one_letter_code
_entity_poly.pdbx_strand_id
1 'polypeptide(L)'
;GAGFAAQFPRFAAQLPTGWELLMQATAAGLSAPLTSSAGRLFDAAAALLGVAYRSAYEGQAPIELERLARTARRAGCVLPYTVAEGARLTVDVLPALYALADGAEELTAEERAGRALDFHVTMAAAVAEVLGILSVRTGLRTVALAGGVFQNALLLEELLPRIGDHHVLLPHRIPPNDGGIAYGQAAVALARMRCS
;
A
#
# COMPACT_ATOMS: atom_id res chain seq x y z
N GLY A 1 -3.43 -19.21 14.16
CA GLY A 1 -2.75 -19.33 15.48
C GLY A 1 -1.54 -20.22 15.35
N ALA A 2 -1.66 -21.52 15.63
CA ALA A 2 -0.53 -22.45 15.63
C ALA A 2 0.14 -22.65 14.26
N GLY A 3 -0.63 -22.74 13.17
CA GLY A 3 -0.06 -22.90 11.82
C GLY A 3 0.75 -21.70 11.32
N PHE A 4 0.37 -20.48 11.72
CA PHE A 4 1.07 -19.25 11.34
C PHE A 4 2.46 -19.18 11.97
N ALA A 5 2.59 -19.49 13.26
CA ALA A 5 3.88 -19.50 13.93
C ALA A 5 4.79 -20.63 13.45
N ALA A 6 4.23 -21.76 13.03
CA ALA A 6 4.99 -22.86 12.41
C ALA A 6 5.48 -22.50 10.99
N GLN A 7 4.70 -21.73 10.23
CA GLN A 7 5.04 -21.30 8.88
C GLN A 7 6.00 -20.10 8.85
N PHE A 8 5.94 -19.22 9.87
CA PHE A 8 6.78 -18.03 9.98
C PHE A 8 7.42 -17.91 11.38
N PRO A 9 8.36 -18.80 11.74
CA PRO A 9 8.92 -18.86 13.08
C PRO A 9 9.73 -17.63 13.47
N ARG A 10 10.51 -17.03 12.54
CA ARG A 10 11.25 -15.80 12.82
C ARG A 10 10.32 -14.61 12.97
N PHE A 11 9.26 -14.52 12.16
CA PHE A 11 8.25 -13.48 12.31
C PHE A 11 7.53 -13.60 13.66
N ALA A 12 7.05 -14.80 14.00
CA ALA A 12 6.35 -15.05 15.25
C ALA A 12 7.22 -14.74 16.48
N ALA A 13 8.53 -14.97 16.41
CA ALA A 13 9.47 -14.62 17.48
C ALA A 13 9.59 -13.10 17.74
N GLN A 14 9.21 -12.25 16.78
CA GLN A 14 9.24 -10.79 16.93
C GLN A 14 7.94 -10.22 17.48
N LEU A 15 6.87 -11.03 17.52
CA LEU A 15 5.57 -10.60 17.99
C LEU A 15 5.55 -10.38 19.51
N PRO A 16 4.76 -9.42 20.00
CA PRO A 16 4.62 -9.20 21.43
C PRO A 16 3.96 -10.40 22.12
N THR A 17 4.24 -10.56 23.41
CA THR A 17 3.58 -11.56 24.25
C THR A 17 2.05 -11.41 24.15
N GLY A 18 1.34 -12.52 23.92
CA GLY A 18 -0.13 -12.53 23.80
C GLY A 18 -0.66 -12.18 22.41
N TRP A 19 0.16 -12.20 21.36
CA TRP A 19 -0.30 -11.99 19.98
C TRP A 19 -1.34 -13.02 19.53
N GLU A 20 -1.34 -14.24 20.10
CA GLU A 20 -2.36 -15.25 19.83
C GLU A 20 -3.74 -14.81 20.30
N LEU A 21 -3.81 -14.10 21.44
CA LEU A 21 -5.06 -13.52 21.95
C LEU A 21 -5.55 -12.38 21.04
N LEU A 22 -4.64 -11.57 20.48
CA LEU A 22 -4.99 -10.55 19.49
C LEU A 22 -5.58 -11.18 18.23
N MET A 23 -5.01 -12.29 17.75
CA MET A 23 -5.55 -13.02 16.60
C MET A 23 -6.95 -13.60 16.88
N GLN A 24 -7.16 -14.13 18.09
CA GLN A 24 -8.47 -14.64 18.51
C GLN A 24 -9.51 -13.52 18.64
N ALA A 25 -9.14 -12.40 19.28
CA ALA A 25 -9.99 -11.22 19.40
C ALA A 25 -10.36 -10.66 18.01
N THR A 26 -9.39 -10.60 17.10
CA THR A 26 -9.61 -10.16 15.71
C THR A 26 -10.58 -11.08 14.97
N ALA A 27 -10.40 -12.40 15.09
CA ALA A 27 -11.32 -13.39 14.50
C ALA A 27 -12.74 -13.31 15.10
N ALA A 28 -12.85 -12.91 16.36
CA ALA A 28 -14.12 -12.66 17.04
C ALA A 28 -14.70 -11.25 16.78
N GLY A 29 -14.03 -10.41 15.97
CA GLY A 29 -14.44 -9.04 15.68
C GLY A 29 -14.32 -8.08 16.87
N LEU A 30 -13.58 -8.46 17.92
CA LEU A 30 -13.40 -7.65 19.13
C LEU A 30 -12.28 -6.63 18.92
N SER A 31 -12.62 -5.33 18.98
CA SER A 31 -11.67 -4.22 18.79
C SER A 31 -10.85 -4.30 17.49
N ALA A 32 -11.43 -4.86 16.43
CA ALA A 32 -10.79 -5.06 15.12
C ALA A 32 -11.54 -4.29 14.02
N PRO A 33 -11.38 -2.95 13.95
CA PRO A 33 -12.01 -2.16 12.90
C PRO A 33 -11.44 -2.53 11.52
N LEU A 34 -12.32 -2.62 10.52
CA LEU A 34 -11.91 -2.82 9.13
C LEU A 34 -11.20 -1.56 8.60
N THR A 35 -10.16 -1.75 7.79
CA THR A 35 -9.42 -0.65 7.15
C THR A 35 -9.16 -0.94 5.68
N SER A 36 -9.25 0.11 4.86
CA SER A 36 -8.82 0.10 3.45
C SER A 36 -7.58 0.97 3.24
N SER A 37 -6.78 1.17 4.29
CA SER A 37 -5.59 2.03 4.25
C SER A 37 -4.47 1.41 3.44
N ALA A 38 -4.02 2.11 2.39
CA ALA A 38 -2.83 1.75 1.64
C ALA A 38 -1.58 1.75 2.54
N GLY A 39 -1.47 2.69 3.49
CA GLY A 39 -0.35 2.72 4.44
C GLY A 39 -0.23 1.41 5.20
N ARG A 40 -1.35 0.88 5.72
CA ARG A 40 -1.38 -0.42 6.43
C ARG A 40 -0.99 -1.61 5.56
N LEU A 41 -1.27 -1.57 4.26
CA LEU A 41 -0.78 -2.57 3.31
C LEU A 41 0.74 -2.50 3.16
N PHE A 42 1.33 -1.30 3.08
CA PHE A 42 2.79 -1.12 3.06
C PHE A 42 3.44 -1.58 4.37
N ASP A 43 2.83 -1.28 5.53
CA ASP A 43 3.31 -1.79 6.81
C ASP A 43 3.30 -3.33 6.85
N ALA A 44 2.22 -3.95 6.36
CA ALA A 44 2.11 -5.41 6.28
C ALA A 44 3.19 -6.01 5.37
N ALA A 45 3.42 -5.44 4.18
CA ALA A 45 4.47 -5.88 3.27
C ALA A 45 5.87 -5.74 3.90
N ALA A 46 6.14 -4.63 4.59
CA ALA A 46 7.40 -4.41 5.31
C ALA A 46 7.61 -5.42 6.44
N ALA A 47 6.54 -5.76 7.18
CA ALA A 47 6.59 -6.74 8.24
C ALA A 47 6.83 -8.17 7.69
N LEU A 48 6.12 -8.55 6.62
CA LEU A 48 6.28 -9.85 5.96
C LEU A 48 7.70 -10.05 5.41
N LEU A 49 8.30 -9.01 4.83
CA LEU A 49 9.66 -9.04 4.33
C LEU A 49 10.72 -8.80 5.42
N GLY A 50 10.33 -8.69 6.69
CA GLY A 50 11.24 -8.51 7.82
C GLY A 50 12.04 -7.22 7.80
N VAL A 51 11.51 -6.18 7.16
CA VAL A 51 12.11 -4.84 7.07
C VAL A 51 11.84 -4.05 8.34
N ALA A 52 10.60 -4.09 8.82
CA ALA A 52 10.17 -3.37 10.01
C ALA A 52 9.07 -4.14 10.75
N TYR A 53 9.36 -4.56 11.98
CA TYR A 53 8.39 -5.19 12.88
C TYR A 53 7.78 -4.20 13.88
N ARG A 54 8.50 -3.11 14.17
CA ARG A 54 8.08 -2.02 15.06
C ARG A 54 8.43 -0.70 14.41
N SER A 55 7.50 0.24 14.46
CA SER A 55 7.71 1.60 13.96
C SER A 55 7.79 2.55 15.14
N ALA A 56 8.85 3.36 15.20
CA ALA A 56 9.05 4.42 16.17
C ALA A 56 8.32 5.71 15.79
N TYR A 57 7.98 5.87 14.51
CA TYR A 57 7.21 7.00 13.99
C TYR A 57 6.30 6.57 12.83
N GLU A 58 5.32 7.41 12.50
CA GLU A 58 4.37 7.14 11.42
C GLU A 58 5.07 7.16 10.05
N GLY A 59 4.84 6.11 9.25
CA GLY A 59 5.44 5.98 7.92
C GLY A 59 6.84 5.36 7.88
N GLN A 60 7.45 5.01 9.03
CA GLN A 60 8.79 4.39 9.05
C GLN A 60 8.87 3.11 8.21
N ALA A 61 7.94 2.17 8.41
CA ALA A 61 7.96 0.88 7.71
C ALA A 61 7.81 1.03 6.18
N PRO A 62 6.87 1.83 5.65
CA PRO A 62 6.81 2.16 4.22
C PRO A 62 8.10 2.80 3.67
N ILE A 63 8.74 3.70 4.41
CA ILE A 63 9.99 4.37 3.98
C ILE A 63 11.14 3.36 3.89
N GLU A 64 11.32 2.51 4.90
CA GLU A 64 12.37 1.48 4.86
C GLU A 64 12.11 0.43 3.77
N LEU A 65 10.84 0.12 3.50
CA LEU A 65 10.46 -0.77 2.41
C LEU A 65 10.82 -0.18 1.04
N GLU A 66 10.57 1.12 0.82
CA GLU A 66 11.01 1.82 -0.39
C GLU A 66 12.53 1.79 -0.52
N ARG A 67 13.25 2.11 0.58
CA ARG A 67 14.72 2.12 0.58
C ARG A 67 15.29 0.75 0.21
N LEU A 68 14.72 -0.32 0.75
CA LEU A 68 15.11 -1.68 0.41
C LEU A 68 14.81 -1.99 -1.07
N ALA A 69 13.61 -1.68 -1.56
CA ALA A 69 13.21 -1.93 -2.94
C ALA A 69 14.19 -1.30 -3.95
N ARG A 70 14.70 -0.10 -3.66
CA ARG A 70 15.68 0.60 -4.51
C ARG A 70 17.05 -0.07 -4.59
N THR A 71 17.35 -1.03 -3.72
CA THR A 71 18.62 -1.80 -3.78
C THR A 71 18.54 -3.02 -4.69
N ALA A 72 17.35 -3.37 -5.19
CA ALA A 72 17.17 -4.50 -6.09
C ALA A 72 17.94 -4.27 -7.41
N ARG A 73 18.65 -5.30 -7.88
CA ARG A 73 19.47 -5.26 -9.11
C ARG A 73 18.77 -5.90 -10.30
N ARG A 74 17.44 -5.94 -10.27
CA ARG A 74 16.58 -6.46 -11.34
C ARG A 74 15.37 -5.56 -11.55
N ALA A 75 14.69 -5.73 -12.69
CA ALA A 75 13.38 -5.15 -12.88
C ALA A 75 12.35 -5.79 -11.93
N GLY A 76 11.37 -5.01 -11.48
CA GLY A 76 10.24 -5.49 -10.71
C GLY A 76 9.24 -6.23 -11.59
N CYS A 77 8.50 -7.17 -11.00
CA CYS A 77 7.39 -7.85 -11.65
C CYS A 77 6.06 -7.55 -10.92
N VAL A 78 4.96 -7.67 -11.66
CA VAL A 78 3.61 -7.53 -11.10
C VAL A 78 3.23 -8.87 -10.47
N LEU A 79 2.96 -8.84 -9.18
CA LEU A 79 2.43 -9.99 -8.43
C LEU A 79 0.92 -10.15 -8.68
N PRO A 80 0.35 -11.34 -8.43
CA PRO A 80 -1.07 -11.56 -8.61
C PRO A 80 -1.91 -10.64 -7.70
N TYR A 81 -2.92 -9.98 -8.27
CA TYR A 81 -3.99 -9.29 -7.57
C TYR A 81 -5.26 -9.39 -8.42
N THR A 82 -6.41 -9.04 -7.85
CA THR A 82 -7.66 -8.95 -8.63
C THR A 82 -8.36 -7.63 -8.41
N VAL A 83 -9.07 -7.16 -9.43
CA VAL A 83 -9.95 -5.99 -9.35
C VAL A 83 -11.38 -6.48 -9.52
N ALA A 84 -12.17 -6.35 -8.46
CA ALA A 84 -13.59 -6.68 -8.47
C ALA A 84 -14.42 -5.44 -8.81
N GLU A 85 -15.17 -5.54 -9.90
CA GLU A 85 -16.10 -4.50 -10.36
C GLU A 85 -17.49 -4.71 -9.74
N GLY A 86 -17.83 -3.91 -8.72
CA GLY A 86 -19.17 -3.89 -8.13
C GLY A 86 -19.73 -2.48 -8.01
N ALA A 87 -20.61 -2.26 -7.02
CA ALA A 87 -21.07 -0.91 -6.64
C ALA A 87 -19.89 0.01 -6.26
N ARG A 88 -18.77 -0.57 -5.84
CA ARG A 88 -17.46 0.06 -5.68
C ARG A 88 -16.42 -0.82 -6.34
N LEU A 89 -15.36 -0.22 -6.87
CA LEU A 89 -14.17 -0.97 -7.29
C LEU A 89 -13.42 -1.42 -6.04
N THR A 90 -13.05 -2.70 -5.98
CA THR A 90 -12.26 -3.26 -4.89
C THR A 90 -11.03 -3.95 -5.45
N VAL A 91 -9.86 -3.59 -4.95
CA VAL A 91 -8.61 -4.27 -5.28
C VAL A 91 -8.30 -5.28 -4.18
N ASP A 92 -8.26 -6.56 -4.53
CA ASP A 92 -7.78 -7.61 -3.64
C ASP A 92 -6.29 -7.86 -3.88
N VAL A 93 -5.48 -7.37 -2.97
CA VAL A 93 -4.01 -7.51 -2.95
C VAL A 93 -3.54 -8.68 -2.09
N LEU A 94 -4.46 -9.44 -1.49
CA LEU A 94 -4.11 -10.56 -0.62
C LEU A 94 -3.26 -11.62 -1.34
N PRO A 95 -3.50 -11.98 -2.61
CA PRO A 95 -2.62 -12.90 -3.35
C PRO A 95 -1.19 -12.37 -3.48
N ALA A 96 -1.01 -11.06 -3.67
CA ALA A 96 0.31 -10.44 -3.71
C ALA A 96 1.02 -10.53 -2.36
N LEU A 97 0.30 -10.28 -1.25
CA LEU A 97 0.84 -10.43 0.09
C LEU A 97 1.28 -11.87 0.40
N TYR A 98 0.52 -12.88 -0.06
CA TYR A 98 0.93 -14.27 0.03
C TYR A 98 2.21 -14.55 -0.76
N ALA A 99 2.33 -14.02 -1.98
CA ALA A 99 3.56 -14.15 -2.77
C ALA A 99 4.77 -13.49 -2.10
N LEU A 100 4.58 -12.37 -1.40
CA LEU A 100 5.64 -11.76 -0.60
C LEU A 100 6.06 -12.62 0.57
N ALA A 101 5.10 -13.24 1.26
CA ALA A 101 5.32 -14.05 2.44
C ALA A 101 5.97 -15.41 2.14
N ASP A 102 5.68 -16.01 0.99
CA ASP A 102 6.09 -17.38 0.65
C ASP A 102 7.61 -17.59 0.71
N GLY A 103 8.12 -18.29 1.72
CA GLY A 103 9.57 -18.46 1.92
C GLY A 103 10.32 -17.17 2.32
N ALA A 104 9.64 -16.14 2.81
CA ALA A 104 10.23 -14.83 3.13
C ALA A 104 11.39 -14.87 4.14
N GLU A 105 11.42 -15.89 5.00
CA GLU A 105 12.45 -16.07 6.02
C GLU A 105 13.78 -16.58 5.44
N GLU A 106 13.75 -17.23 4.28
CA GLU A 106 14.93 -17.85 3.66
C GLU A 106 15.55 -16.97 2.56
N LEU A 107 14.94 -15.83 2.25
CA LEU A 107 15.42 -14.93 1.21
C LEU A 107 16.79 -14.35 1.52
N THR A 108 17.65 -14.40 0.52
CA THR A 108 18.84 -13.56 0.44
C THR A 108 18.48 -12.07 0.46
N ALA A 109 19.45 -11.21 0.72
CA ALA A 109 19.23 -9.76 0.71
C ALA A 109 18.73 -9.26 -0.66
N GLU A 110 19.25 -9.81 -1.76
CA GLU A 110 18.84 -9.46 -3.11
C GLU A 110 17.39 -9.88 -3.40
N GLU A 111 17.02 -11.12 -3.05
CA GLU A 111 15.65 -11.60 -3.29
C GLU A 111 14.63 -10.81 -2.48
N ARG A 112 14.98 -10.45 -1.24
CA ARG A 112 14.15 -9.61 -0.37
C ARG A 112 13.96 -8.20 -0.95
N ALA A 113 15.04 -7.59 -1.45
CA ALA A 113 14.97 -6.32 -2.15
C ALA A 113 14.09 -6.40 -3.40
N GLY A 114 14.26 -7.46 -4.19
CA GLY A 114 13.43 -7.75 -5.35
C GLY A 114 11.95 -7.85 -5.01
N ARG A 115 11.57 -8.57 -3.94
CA ARG A 115 10.17 -8.68 -3.52
C ARG A 115 9.60 -7.35 -3.01
N ALA A 116 10.40 -6.55 -2.33
CA ALA A 116 10.00 -5.19 -1.96
C ALA A 116 9.71 -4.35 -3.21
N LEU A 117 10.53 -4.47 -4.27
CA LEU A 117 10.28 -3.80 -5.55
C LEU A 117 9.01 -4.33 -6.24
N ASP A 118 8.81 -5.65 -6.28
CA ASP A 118 7.61 -6.27 -6.87
C ASP A 118 6.33 -5.77 -6.21
N PHE A 119 6.33 -5.58 -4.89
CA PHE A 119 5.21 -4.99 -4.19
C PHE A 119 4.89 -3.57 -4.69
N HIS A 120 5.89 -2.69 -4.81
CA HIS A 120 5.68 -1.33 -5.32
C HIS A 120 5.17 -1.33 -6.77
N VAL A 121 5.76 -2.17 -7.63
CA VAL A 121 5.32 -2.37 -9.02
C VAL A 121 3.87 -2.86 -9.10
N THR A 122 3.49 -3.78 -8.21
CA THR A 122 2.14 -4.32 -8.13
C THR A 122 1.14 -3.26 -7.69
N MET A 123 1.47 -2.46 -6.68
CA MET A 123 0.61 -1.36 -6.23
C MET A 123 0.44 -0.31 -7.33
N ALA A 124 1.50 0.03 -8.06
CA ALA A 124 1.43 0.93 -9.21
C ALA A 124 0.53 0.36 -10.33
N ALA A 125 0.66 -0.93 -10.65
CA ALA A 125 -0.17 -1.59 -11.66
C ALA A 125 -1.65 -1.59 -11.25
N ALA A 126 -1.97 -1.94 -10.01
CA ALA A 126 -3.34 -1.95 -9.51
C ALA A 126 -3.99 -0.56 -9.54
N VAL A 127 -3.25 0.49 -9.16
CA VAL A 127 -3.75 1.88 -9.25
C VAL A 127 -3.98 2.28 -10.71
N ALA A 128 -3.05 1.97 -11.62
CA ALA A 128 -3.20 2.27 -13.04
C ALA A 128 -4.42 1.56 -13.66
N GLU A 129 -4.66 0.31 -13.30
CA GLU A 129 -5.82 -0.46 -13.76
C GLU A 129 -7.14 0.16 -13.28
N VAL A 130 -7.22 0.51 -11.99
CA VAL A 130 -8.41 1.19 -11.43
C VAL A 130 -8.65 2.53 -12.13
N LEU A 131 -7.60 3.31 -12.39
CA LEU A 131 -7.72 4.56 -13.14
C LEU A 131 -8.23 4.32 -14.56
N GLY A 132 -7.70 3.31 -15.27
CA GLY A 132 -8.18 2.93 -16.60
C GLY A 132 -9.67 2.60 -16.61
N ILE A 133 -10.14 1.77 -15.66
CA ILE A 133 -11.55 1.40 -15.52
C ILE A 133 -12.42 2.64 -15.25
N LEU A 134 -12.00 3.50 -14.32
CA LEU A 134 -12.75 4.72 -13.97
C LEU A 134 -12.81 5.71 -15.14
N SER A 135 -11.74 5.86 -15.89
CA SER A 135 -11.68 6.77 -17.04
C SER A 135 -12.57 6.32 -18.18
N VAL A 136 -12.70 5.01 -18.42
CA VAL A 136 -13.68 4.46 -19.37
C VAL A 136 -15.11 4.70 -18.89
N ARG A 137 -15.39 4.46 -17.60
CA ARG A 137 -16.75 4.60 -17.03
C ARG A 137 -17.24 6.04 -16.95
N THR A 138 -16.34 7.00 -16.71
CA THR A 138 -16.70 8.39 -16.39
C THR A 138 -16.31 9.39 -17.47
N GLY A 139 -15.40 9.02 -18.38
CA GLY A 139 -14.79 9.93 -19.35
C GLY A 139 -13.77 10.91 -18.76
N LEU A 140 -13.53 10.88 -17.44
CA LEU A 140 -12.56 11.76 -16.79
C LEU A 140 -11.13 11.39 -17.20
N ARG A 141 -10.30 12.41 -17.44
CA ARG A 141 -8.89 12.26 -17.82
C ARG A 141 -7.92 12.95 -16.87
N THR A 142 -8.44 13.73 -15.92
CA THR A 142 -7.63 14.40 -14.89
C THR A 142 -7.62 13.54 -13.63
N VAL A 143 -6.43 13.23 -13.12
CA VAL A 143 -6.23 12.40 -11.93
C VAL A 143 -5.41 13.20 -10.92
N ALA A 144 -5.93 13.37 -9.71
CA ALA A 144 -5.16 13.92 -8.60
C ALA A 144 -4.65 12.78 -7.71
N LEU A 145 -3.32 12.64 -7.58
CA LEU A 145 -2.69 11.64 -6.71
C LEU A 145 -2.26 12.33 -5.42
N ALA A 146 -3.00 12.13 -4.33
CA ALA A 146 -2.75 12.78 -3.04
C ALA A 146 -2.87 11.79 -1.88
N GLY A 147 -2.36 12.17 -0.71
CA GLY A 147 -2.27 11.31 0.46
C GLY A 147 -0.83 10.84 0.71
N GLY A 148 -0.52 10.49 1.97
CA GLY A 148 0.85 10.19 2.41
C GLY A 148 1.53 9.05 1.62
N VAL A 149 0.76 8.10 1.08
CA VAL A 149 1.31 6.98 0.27
C VAL A 149 2.00 7.46 -0.99
N PHE A 150 1.55 8.57 -1.59
CA PHE A 150 2.18 9.15 -2.79
C PHE A 150 3.40 10.03 -2.48
N GLN A 151 3.86 10.07 -1.22
CA GLN A 151 5.22 10.55 -0.91
C GLN A 151 6.28 9.50 -1.28
N ASN A 152 5.87 8.25 -1.48
CA ASN A 152 6.75 7.19 -1.95
C ASN A 152 7.14 7.45 -3.41
N ALA A 153 8.39 7.85 -3.62
CA ALA A 153 8.86 8.27 -4.93
C ALA A 153 8.94 7.07 -5.89
N LEU A 154 9.30 5.89 -5.39
CA LEU A 154 9.34 4.66 -6.19
C LEU A 154 7.95 4.29 -6.73
N LEU A 155 6.91 4.43 -5.90
CA LEU A 155 5.53 4.18 -6.31
C LEU A 155 5.12 5.13 -7.45
N LEU A 156 5.48 6.41 -7.37
CA LEU A 156 5.21 7.37 -8.43
C LEU A 156 6.02 7.07 -9.70
N GLU A 157 7.30 6.75 -9.57
CA GLU A 157 8.18 6.34 -10.68
C GLU A 157 7.59 5.15 -11.44
N GLU A 158 7.02 4.17 -10.74
CA GLU A 158 6.34 3.04 -11.35
C GLU A 158 4.92 3.40 -11.86
N LEU A 159 4.17 4.25 -11.17
CA LEU A 159 2.79 4.55 -11.57
C LEU A 159 2.71 5.44 -12.81
N LEU A 160 3.50 6.52 -12.88
CA LEU A 160 3.36 7.56 -13.90
C LEU A 160 3.52 7.04 -15.35
N PRO A 161 4.41 6.09 -15.66
CA PRO A 161 4.48 5.49 -17.00
C PRO A 161 3.25 4.65 -17.38
N ARG A 162 2.52 4.12 -16.39
CA ARG A 162 1.41 3.16 -16.59
C ARG A 162 0.06 3.84 -16.81
N ILE A 163 -0.06 5.11 -16.45
CA ILE A 163 -1.31 5.86 -16.54
C ILE A 163 -1.51 6.55 -17.90
N GLY A 164 -0.59 6.45 -18.86
CA GLY A 164 -0.80 6.98 -20.23
C GLY A 164 -1.12 8.49 -20.26
N ASP A 165 -2.06 8.91 -21.11
CA ASP A 165 -2.36 10.33 -21.41
C ASP A 165 -3.18 11.06 -20.33
N HIS A 166 -3.26 10.55 -19.10
CA HIS A 166 -3.98 11.23 -18.03
C HIS A 166 -3.26 12.53 -17.64
N HIS A 167 -4.03 13.59 -17.39
CA HIS A 167 -3.49 14.81 -16.81
C HIS A 167 -3.35 14.62 -15.29
N VAL A 168 -2.11 14.47 -14.83
CA VAL A 168 -1.82 14.16 -13.42
C VAL A 168 -1.56 15.42 -12.62
N LEU A 169 -2.27 15.54 -11.50
CA LEU A 169 -2.05 16.56 -10.49
C LEU A 169 -1.36 15.94 -9.28
N LEU A 170 -0.13 16.36 -9.04
CA LEU A 170 0.64 16.00 -7.84
C LEU A 170 0.63 17.17 -6.84
N PRO A 171 0.46 16.90 -5.54
CA PRO A 171 0.63 17.90 -4.48
C PRO A 171 2.04 18.49 -4.54
N HIS A 172 2.14 19.80 -4.84
CA HIS A 172 3.43 20.48 -4.98
C HIS A 172 3.67 21.54 -3.89
N ARG A 173 2.61 22.19 -3.40
CA ARG A 173 2.69 23.32 -2.44
C ARG A 173 2.14 23.01 -1.06
N ILE A 174 1.46 21.88 -0.92
CA ILE A 174 0.77 21.47 0.30
C ILE A 174 1.27 20.07 0.62
N PRO A 175 1.69 19.80 1.87
CA PRO A 175 2.08 18.47 2.27
C PRO A 175 0.97 17.46 1.93
N PRO A 176 1.26 16.34 1.25
CA PRO A 176 0.26 15.32 0.96
C PRO A 176 -0.16 14.52 2.22
N ASN A 177 0.37 14.83 3.40
CA ASN A 177 -0.05 14.28 4.68
C ASN A 177 -1.19 15.12 5.32
N ASP A 178 -1.54 14.82 6.57
CA ASP A 178 -2.64 15.45 7.30
C ASP A 178 -2.54 16.99 7.39
N GLY A 179 -1.34 17.55 7.19
CA GLY A 179 -1.11 18.99 7.07
C GLY A 179 -1.83 19.64 5.86
N GLY A 180 -2.22 18.86 4.85
CA GLY A 180 -2.99 19.31 3.69
C GLY A 180 -4.50 19.14 3.77
N ILE A 181 -5.00 18.39 4.76
CA ILE A 181 -6.43 18.07 4.88
C ILE A 181 -7.27 19.32 5.11
N ALA A 182 -6.80 20.25 5.96
CA ALA A 182 -7.51 21.49 6.25
C ALA A 182 -7.73 22.35 5.00
N TYR A 183 -6.75 22.38 4.09
CA TYR A 183 -6.89 23.09 2.81
C TYR A 183 -7.90 22.42 1.88
N GLY A 184 -7.86 21.09 1.78
CA GLY A 184 -8.85 20.33 1.01
C GLY A 184 -10.28 20.54 1.52
N GLN A 185 -10.46 20.54 2.84
CA GLN A 185 -11.75 20.81 3.48
C GLN A 185 -12.25 22.23 3.19
N ALA A 186 -11.38 23.24 3.29
CA ALA A 186 -11.73 24.63 2.99
C ALA A 186 -12.12 24.82 1.51
N ALA A 187 -11.40 24.20 0.57
CA ALA A 187 -11.70 24.25 -0.85
C ALA A 187 -13.06 23.60 -1.18
N VAL A 188 -13.36 22.44 -0.58
CA VAL A 188 -14.66 21.76 -0.75
C VAL A 188 -15.80 22.61 -0.16
N ALA A 189 -15.61 23.20 1.02
CA ALA A 189 -16.59 24.08 1.64
C ALA A 189 -16.89 25.31 0.75
N LEU A 190 -15.84 25.95 0.22
CA LEU A 190 -15.98 27.10 -0.66
C LEU A 190 -16.68 26.74 -1.98
N ALA A 191 -16.35 25.59 -2.58
CA ALA A 191 -17.01 25.11 -3.79
C ALA A 191 -18.51 24.85 -3.55
N ARG A 192 -18.88 24.25 -2.41
CA ARG A 192 -20.27 24.00 -2.04
C ARG A 192 -21.05 25.30 -1.81
N MET A 193 -20.44 26.30 -1.18
CA MET A 193 -21.04 27.62 -0.96
C MET A 193 -21.22 28.44 -2.24
N ARG A 194 -20.46 28.16 -3.30
CA ARG A 194 -20.60 28.82 -4.60
C ARG A 194 -21.65 28.17 -5.51
N CYS A 195 -22.09 26.95 -5.18
CA CYS A 195 -23.13 26.23 -5.90
C CYS A 195 -24.51 26.32 -5.22
N SER A 196 -24.61 27.02 -4.10
CA SER A 196 -25.85 27.40 -3.40
C SER A 196 -26.22 28.83 -3.69
#